data_AF-A0A9W6WID3-F1
#
_entry.id   AF-A0A9W6WID3-F1
#
_cell.length_a   1.000
_cell.length_b   1.000
_cell.length_c   1.000
_cell.angle_alpha   90.00
_cell.angle_beta   90.00
_cell.angle_gamma   90.00
#
_symmetry.space_group_name_H-M   'P 1'
#
loop_
_entity.id
_entity.type
_entity.pdbx_description
1 polymer ?
#
loop_
_entity_poly.entity_id
_entity_poly.type
_entity_poly.pdbx_seq_one_letter_code
_entity_poly.pdbx_strand_id
1 'polypeptide(L)'
;MDNVDRKPNPPGWTQPKAPYNPYDTADARPPQGYPSEFTTPGVKKHFGGKVAQDSTDFSRMRIEMKKLQYFPRPPSELYPGKYKVLRRIKHLSNFDRGATLTGKLSIYGIILFTVFFYKWNEHENIFAPFRRAQLRVKEVVIGELSKEEYNDLHPHETSIQQKPLANPVYEHAVEEQMMGTKDQTDYMKDRFAVKHSVQAEHEKQQEEAGLYKAMEMAERQLELKNKLRDSKIASSSTSENKKPFWKFW
;
A
#
# COMPACT_ATOMS: atom_id res chain seq x y z
N MET A 1 21.26 -6.17 56.50
CA MET A 1 22.18 -6.36 57.63
C MET A 1 21.58 -7.47 58.47
N ASP A 2 22.06 -8.69 58.26
CA ASP A 2 21.47 -9.86 58.88
C ASP A 2 21.97 -9.99 60.32
N ASN A 3 21.02 -10.16 61.24
CA ASN A 3 21.21 -10.33 62.68
C ASN A 3 21.83 -11.71 62.96
N VAL A 4 23.13 -11.88 62.72
CA VAL A 4 23.82 -13.17 62.90
C VAL A 4 24.14 -13.46 64.38
N ASP A 5 24.12 -12.46 65.26
CA ASP A 5 24.51 -12.61 66.68
C ASP A 5 23.34 -12.80 67.68
N ARG A 6 22.10 -12.98 67.21
CA ARG A 6 20.94 -13.10 68.11
C ARG A 6 20.72 -14.55 68.53
N LYS A 7 20.84 -14.85 69.83
CA LYS A 7 20.45 -16.16 70.39
C LYS A 7 19.04 -16.54 69.93
N PRO A 8 18.80 -17.82 69.56
CA PRO A 8 17.47 -18.28 69.20
C PRO A 8 16.53 -18.06 70.38
N ASN A 9 15.29 -17.68 70.08
CA ASN A 9 14.27 -17.52 71.11
C ASN A 9 13.97 -18.88 71.76
N PRO A 10 13.64 -18.92 73.07
CA PRO A 10 13.36 -20.17 73.75
C PRO A 10 12.12 -20.88 73.15
N PRO A 11 12.03 -22.21 73.27
CA PRO A 11 10.88 -22.96 72.79
C PRO A 11 9.59 -22.45 73.46
N GLY A 12 8.59 -22.09 72.65
CA GLY A 12 7.33 -21.50 73.13
C GLY A 12 7.29 -19.96 73.12
N TRP A 13 8.37 -19.28 72.73
CA TRP A 13 8.37 -17.82 72.61
C TRP A 13 7.50 -17.34 71.45
N THR A 14 6.55 -16.45 71.74
CA THR A 14 5.72 -15.74 70.76
C THR A 14 6.05 -14.25 70.76
N GLN A 15 6.03 -13.61 69.57
CA GLN A 15 6.28 -12.17 69.46
C GLN A 15 5.21 -11.37 70.23
N PRO A 16 5.56 -10.25 70.88
CA PRO A 16 4.59 -9.42 71.57
C PRO A 16 3.57 -8.84 70.57
N LYS A 17 2.29 -8.87 70.94
CA LYS A 17 1.17 -8.39 70.14
C LYS A 17 1.29 -6.88 69.90
N ALA A 18 1.10 -6.42 68.66
CA ALA A 18 1.08 -5.00 68.33
C ALA A 18 -0.06 -4.27 69.08
N PRO A 19 0.04 -2.96 69.34
CA PRO A 19 -0.99 -2.22 70.07
C PRO A 19 -2.40 -2.38 69.46
N TYR A 20 -3.42 -2.12 70.27
CA TYR A 20 -4.84 -2.28 69.96
C TYR A 20 -5.21 -1.74 68.56
N ASN A 21 -5.88 -2.57 67.76
CA ASN A 21 -6.40 -2.16 66.46
C ASN A 21 -7.77 -1.49 66.67
N PRO A 22 -7.91 -0.17 66.43
CA PRO A 22 -9.17 0.54 66.67
C PRO A 22 -10.31 0.09 65.74
N TYR A 23 -10.02 -0.69 64.69
CA TYR A 23 -11.00 -1.18 63.73
C TYR A 23 -11.49 -2.62 63.99
N ASP A 24 -10.94 -3.31 65.00
CA ASP A 24 -11.38 -4.65 65.40
C ASP A 24 -11.78 -4.65 66.89
N THR A 25 -13.08 -4.46 67.14
CA THR A 25 -13.62 -4.31 68.50
C THR A 25 -13.63 -5.60 69.31
N ALA A 26 -13.55 -6.76 68.65
CA ALA A 26 -13.51 -8.07 69.31
C ALA A 26 -12.09 -8.57 69.58
N ASP A 27 -11.07 -7.90 69.03
CA ASP A 27 -9.65 -8.24 69.14
C ASP A 27 -9.37 -9.75 68.91
N ALA A 28 -10.11 -10.35 67.97
CA ALA A 28 -10.16 -11.79 67.69
C ALA A 28 -8.93 -12.32 66.94
N ARG A 29 -7.82 -11.57 66.96
CA ARG A 29 -6.58 -11.93 66.27
C ARG A 29 -5.89 -13.13 66.93
N PRO A 30 -5.23 -13.98 66.14
CA PRO A 30 -4.43 -15.07 66.68
C PRO A 30 -3.34 -14.53 67.63
N PRO A 31 -2.88 -15.32 68.61
CA PRO A 31 -1.90 -14.87 69.61
C PRO A 31 -0.58 -14.38 68.99
N GLN A 32 -0.28 -14.82 67.77
CA GLN A 32 0.89 -14.42 66.99
C GLN A 32 0.65 -13.15 66.14
N GLY A 33 -0.56 -12.57 66.14
CA GLY A 33 -0.99 -11.44 65.31
C GLY A 33 -1.08 -11.75 63.80
N TYR A 34 -1.51 -10.79 62.98
CA TYR A 34 -1.53 -10.98 61.53
C TYR A 34 -0.12 -10.79 60.93
N PRO A 35 0.28 -11.57 59.91
CA PRO A 35 1.59 -11.43 59.26
C PRO A 35 1.88 -10.02 58.70
N SER A 36 0.84 -9.23 58.45
CA SER A 36 0.92 -7.85 57.99
C SER A 36 1.30 -6.84 59.08
N GLU A 37 1.12 -7.16 60.36
CA GLU A 37 1.40 -6.25 61.49
C GLU A 37 2.90 -6.19 61.83
N PHE A 38 3.66 -7.24 61.49
CA PHE A 38 5.08 -7.40 61.87
C PHE A 38 6.06 -7.10 60.73
N THR A 39 5.57 -6.70 59.56
CA THR A 39 6.46 -6.20 58.50
C THR A 39 7.17 -4.93 58.98
N THR A 40 8.51 -4.99 58.97
CA THR A 40 9.40 -3.95 59.49
C THR A 40 9.08 -2.58 58.87
N PRO A 41 8.93 -1.49 59.65
CA PRO A 41 8.73 -0.16 59.10
C PRO A 41 10.04 0.27 58.44
N GLY A 42 10.12 0.10 57.11
CA GLY A 42 11.31 0.40 56.32
C GLY A 42 11.32 -0.28 54.96
N VAL A 43 10.70 -1.46 54.84
CA VAL A 43 10.55 -2.13 53.54
C VAL A 43 9.16 -1.82 53.00
N LYS A 44 9.03 -0.66 52.33
CA LYS A 44 7.88 -0.41 51.47
C LYS A 44 7.79 -1.57 50.48
N LYS A 45 6.75 -2.40 50.57
CA LYS A 45 6.44 -3.38 49.52
C LYS A 45 6.46 -2.63 48.19
N HIS A 46 7.29 -3.09 47.25
CA HIS A 46 7.53 -2.46 45.95
C HIS A 46 6.29 -2.52 45.05
N PHE A 47 5.18 -1.88 45.40
CA PHE A 47 3.99 -1.76 44.55
C PHE A 47 3.18 -0.48 44.87
N GLY A 48 3.83 0.69 44.95
CA GLY A 48 3.08 1.92 45.20
C GLY A 48 3.86 3.22 45.28
N GLY A 49 4.87 3.45 44.42
CA GLY A 49 5.55 4.74 44.46
C GLY A 49 6.55 5.08 43.35
N LYS A 50 6.87 4.14 42.46
CA LYS A 50 7.53 4.49 41.19
C LYS A 50 6.50 4.37 40.08
N VAL A 51 6.31 5.45 39.33
CA VAL A 51 5.57 5.42 38.06
C VAL A 51 6.19 4.29 37.23
N ALA A 52 5.37 3.38 36.68
CA ALA A 52 5.87 2.25 35.90
C ALA A 52 6.85 2.78 34.82
N GLN A 53 8.09 2.28 34.84
CA GLN A 53 9.13 2.70 33.88
C GLN A 53 9.27 1.69 32.75
N ASP A 54 8.85 0.44 32.97
CA ASP A 54 8.98 -0.64 32.00
C ASP A 54 7.63 -1.07 31.41
N SER A 55 7.65 -1.46 30.14
CA SER A 55 6.51 -1.91 29.34
C SER A 55 5.77 -3.11 29.95
N THR A 56 6.50 -4.01 30.64
CA THR A 56 5.94 -5.17 31.32
C THR A 56 5.10 -4.77 32.53
N ASP A 57 5.48 -3.69 33.22
CA ASP A 57 4.77 -3.21 34.40
C ASP A 57 3.44 -2.55 34.02
N PHE A 58 3.40 -1.82 32.91
CA PHE A 58 2.15 -1.30 32.36
C PHE A 58 1.19 -2.42 31.93
N SER A 59 1.71 -3.54 31.43
CA SER A 59 0.88 -4.70 31.05
C SER A 59 0.25 -5.34 32.29
N ARG A 60 1.02 -5.51 33.38
CA ARG A 60 0.55 -6.06 34.66
C ARG A 60 -0.45 -5.12 35.33
N MET A 61 -0.14 -3.83 35.39
CA MET A 61 -1.04 -2.80 35.91
C MET A 61 -2.37 -2.77 35.14
N ARG A 62 -2.34 -2.87 33.81
CA ARG A 62 -3.57 -2.95 33.00
C ARG A 62 -4.40 -4.20 33.30
N ILE A 63 -3.75 -5.34 33.52
CA ILE A 63 -4.43 -6.60 33.90
C ILE A 63 -5.04 -6.46 35.30
N GLU A 64 -4.31 -5.89 36.25
CA GLU A 64 -4.80 -5.65 37.61
C GLU A 64 -5.93 -4.62 37.64
N MET A 65 -5.83 -3.53 36.90
CA MET A 65 -6.92 -2.56 36.75
C MET A 65 -8.17 -3.19 36.12
N LYS A 66 -8.02 -4.10 35.16
CA LYS A 66 -9.14 -4.89 34.62
C LYS A 66 -9.74 -5.88 35.62
N LYS A 67 -8.93 -6.43 36.53
CA LYS A 67 -9.40 -7.29 37.64
C LYS A 67 -10.10 -6.48 38.74
N LEU A 68 -9.62 -5.26 39.00
CA LEU A 68 -10.17 -4.30 39.96
C LEU A 68 -11.40 -3.56 39.44
N GLN A 69 -11.61 -3.50 38.11
CA GLN A 69 -12.90 -3.15 37.51
C GLN A 69 -13.91 -4.26 37.84
N TYR A 70 -14.33 -4.28 39.10
CA TYR A 70 -15.53 -4.97 39.55
C TYR A 70 -16.72 -4.28 38.88
N PHE A 71 -17.12 -4.78 37.73
CA PHE A 71 -18.48 -4.57 37.27
C PHE A 71 -19.35 -5.39 38.22
N PRO A 72 -20.19 -4.78 39.09
CA PRO A 72 -21.07 -5.54 39.96
C PRO A 72 -22.01 -6.35 39.06
N ARG A 73 -21.68 -7.63 38.89
CA ARG A 73 -22.57 -8.56 38.19
C ARG A 73 -23.55 -9.06 39.24
N PRO A 74 -24.86 -8.96 39.00
CA PRO A 74 -25.83 -9.57 39.89
C PRO A 74 -25.58 -11.09 39.96
N PRO A 75 -25.78 -11.74 41.13
CA PRO A 75 -25.71 -13.19 41.23
C PRO A 75 -26.74 -13.84 40.31
N SER A 76 -26.40 -15.00 39.76
CA SER A 76 -27.30 -15.73 38.86
C SER A 76 -28.38 -16.46 39.66
N GLU A 77 -29.63 -16.24 39.29
CA GLU A 77 -30.79 -16.88 39.92
C GLU A 77 -30.86 -18.38 39.57
N LEU A 78 -30.39 -18.75 38.36
CA LEU A 78 -30.48 -20.11 37.83
C LEU A 78 -29.33 -21.02 38.31
N TYR A 79 -28.15 -20.45 38.59
CA TYR A 79 -26.97 -21.22 39.01
C TYR A 79 -26.32 -20.60 40.26
N PRO A 80 -26.46 -21.24 41.45
CA PRO A 80 -25.87 -20.72 42.68
C PRO A 80 -24.33 -20.65 42.55
N GLY A 81 -23.73 -19.59 43.11
CA GLY A 81 -22.29 -19.35 43.06
C GLY A 81 -21.76 -18.81 41.73
N LYS A 82 -22.61 -18.61 40.71
CA LYS A 82 -22.23 -17.97 39.43
C LYS A 82 -22.84 -16.57 39.32
N TYR A 83 -22.13 -15.66 38.68
CA TYR A 83 -22.64 -14.32 38.34
C TYR A 83 -23.38 -14.34 37.00
N LYS A 84 -24.41 -13.48 36.82
CA LYS A 84 -25.09 -13.34 35.52
C LYS A 84 -24.12 -12.85 34.46
N VAL A 85 -24.04 -13.55 33.34
CA VAL A 85 -23.34 -13.08 32.14
C VAL A 85 -24.27 -12.13 31.39
N LEU A 86 -24.15 -10.83 31.65
CA LEU A 86 -24.89 -9.83 30.91
C LEU A 86 -24.38 -9.80 29.46
N ARG A 87 -25.19 -10.31 28.53
CA ARG A 87 -24.93 -10.12 27.10
C ARG A 87 -25.23 -8.67 26.76
N ARG A 88 -24.27 -7.94 26.19
CA ARG A 88 -24.53 -6.59 25.66
C ARG A 88 -25.56 -6.73 24.52
N ILE A 89 -26.78 -6.25 24.75
CA ILE A 89 -27.82 -6.23 23.73
C ILE A 89 -27.55 -5.02 22.83
N LYS A 90 -27.23 -5.26 21.56
CA LYS A 90 -27.14 -4.19 20.56
C LYS A 90 -28.54 -3.86 20.07
N HIS A 91 -29.22 -2.93 20.75
CA HIS A 91 -30.58 -2.50 20.40
C HIS A 91 -30.69 -1.94 18.97
N LEU A 92 -29.59 -1.41 18.41
CA LEU A 92 -29.53 -0.84 17.07
C LEU A 92 -28.96 -1.78 16.00
N SER A 93 -28.74 -3.07 16.31
CA SER A 93 -28.11 -4.00 15.36
C SER A 93 -28.85 -4.12 14.02
N ASN A 94 -30.18 -4.12 14.04
CA ASN A 94 -30.99 -4.14 12.82
C ASN A 94 -30.92 -2.82 12.06
N PHE A 95 -30.86 -1.69 12.78
CA PHE A 95 -30.69 -0.37 12.18
C PHE A 95 -29.33 -0.24 11.50
N ASP A 96 -28.24 -0.65 12.15
CA ASP A 96 -26.90 -0.65 11.58
C ASP A 96 -26.83 -1.52 10.32
N ARG A 97 -27.49 -2.68 10.34
CA ARG A 97 -27.59 -3.56 9.16
C ARG A 97 -28.38 -2.90 8.04
N GLY A 98 -29.49 -2.22 8.36
CA GLY A 98 -30.27 -1.45 7.41
C GLY A 98 -29.45 -0.32 6.79
N ALA A 99 -28.82 0.52 7.62
CA ALA A 99 -27.99 1.63 7.18
C ALA A 99 -26.82 1.18 6.30
N THR A 100 -26.14 0.10 6.66
CA THR A 100 -25.04 -0.46 5.84
C THR A 100 -25.53 -1.03 4.52
N LEU A 101 -26.71 -1.65 4.49
CA LEU A 101 -27.29 -2.17 3.25
C LEU A 101 -27.74 -1.03 2.33
N THR A 102 -28.44 -0.03 2.87
CA THR A 102 -28.86 1.16 2.11
C THR A 102 -27.67 1.95 1.59
N GLY A 103 -26.62 2.13 2.39
CA GLY A 103 -25.38 2.79 1.97
C GLY A 103 -24.66 2.04 0.84
N LYS A 104 -24.63 0.70 0.90
CA LYS A 104 -24.09 -0.10 -0.21
C LYS A 104 -24.95 0.04 -1.46
N LEU A 105 -26.26 -0.05 -1.31
CA LEU A 105 -27.22 0.05 -2.42
C LEU A 105 -27.14 1.42 -3.11
N SER A 106 -27.00 2.52 -2.35
CA SER A 106 -26.86 3.86 -2.92
C SER A 106 -25.54 4.02 -3.67
N ILE A 107 -24.42 3.53 -3.13
CA ILE A 107 -23.11 3.56 -3.81
C ILE A 107 -23.18 2.77 -5.12
N TYR A 108 -23.69 1.53 -5.10
CA TYR A 108 -23.84 0.74 -6.32
C TYR A 108 -24.83 1.37 -7.30
N GLY A 109 -25.91 1.96 -6.81
CA GLY A 109 -26.88 2.70 -7.63
C GLY A 109 -26.24 3.87 -8.36
N ILE A 110 -25.42 4.67 -7.66
CA ILE A 110 -24.69 5.79 -8.28
C ILE A 110 -23.69 5.28 -9.32
N ILE A 111 -22.92 4.23 -9.01
CA ILE A 111 -21.94 3.65 -9.96
C ILE A 111 -22.66 3.11 -11.21
N LEU A 112 -23.76 2.38 -11.04
CA LEU A 112 -24.51 1.83 -12.16
C LEU A 112 -25.15 2.96 -12.98
N PHE A 113 -25.71 3.97 -12.33
CA PHE A 113 -26.26 5.14 -13.01
C PHE A 113 -25.21 5.89 -13.80
N THR A 114 -24.03 6.13 -13.21
CA THR A 114 -22.98 6.88 -13.88
C THR A 114 -22.36 6.10 -15.03
N VAL A 115 -22.17 4.79 -14.91
CA VAL A 115 -21.54 3.99 -15.98
C VAL A 115 -22.48 3.78 -17.17
N PHE A 116 -23.77 3.55 -16.92
CA PHE A 116 -24.72 3.19 -17.97
C PHE A 116 -25.51 4.40 -18.50
N PHE A 117 -26.09 5.20 -17.60
CA PHE A 117 -27.06 6.24 -17.98
C PHE A 117 -26.43 7.62 -18.21
N TYR A 118 -25.36 7.95 -17.48
CA TYR A 118 -24.74 9.27 -17.59
C TYR A 118 -23.83 9.40 -18.83
N LYS A 119 -23.95 10.52 -19.55
CA LYS A 119 -23.06 10.84 -20.69
C LYS A 119 -21.81 11.54 -20.15
N TRP A 120 -20.69 10.84 -20.08
CA TRP A 120 -19.44 11.40 -19.52
C TRP A 120 -18.69 12.33 -20.47
N ASN A 121 -18.78 12.13 -21.79
CA ASN A 121 -18.15 12.97 -22.82
C ASN A 121 -18.75 12.65 -24.21
N GLU A 122 -18.56 13.53 -25.19
CA GLU A 122 -18.93 13.28 -26.60
C GLU A 122 -17.93 12.36 -27.33
N HIS A 123 -16.72 12.22 -26.80
CA HIS A 123 -15.66 11.39 -27.37
C HIS A 123 -15.66 9.95 -26.82
N GLU A 124 -14.98 9.04 -27.54
CA GLU A 124 -14.80 7.66 -27.09
C GLU A 124 -14.09 7.59 -25.74
N ASN A 125 -14.81 7.09 -24.73
CA ASN A 125 -14.30 6.86 -23.37
C ASN A 125 -14.38 5.35 -23.06
N ILE A 126 -13.66 4.91 -22.03
CA ILE A 126 -13.69 3.56 -21.47
C ILE A 126 -15.11 3.11 -21.12
N PHE A 127 -16.00 4.06 -20.77
CA PHE A 127 -17.41 3.78 -20.47
C PHE A 127 -18.35 3.81 -21.68
N ALA A 128 -17.90 4.26 -22.85
CA ALA A 128 -18.73 4.33 -24.06
C ALA A 128 -19.31 2.97 -24.50
N PRO A 129 -18.59 1.83 -24.42
CA PRO A 129 -19.13 0.52 -24.77
C PRO A 129 -20.36 0.12 -23.96
N PHE A 130 -20.41 0.46 -22.66
CA PHE A 130 -21.54 0.13 -21.78
C PHE A 130 -22.79 0.92 -22.15
N ARG A 131 -22.63 2.22 -22.42
CA ARG A 131 -23.72 3.08 -22.94
C ARG A 131 -24.22 2.57 -24.29
N ARG A 132 -23.32 2.20 -25.21
CA ARG A 132 -23.69 1.63 -26.52
C ARG A 132 -24.45 0.30 -26.37
N ALA A 133 -24.03 -0.57 -25.46
CA ALA A 133 -24.74 -1.81 -25.18
C ALA A 133 -26.17 -1.54 -24.65
N GLN A 134 -26.32 -0.59 -23.73
CA GLN A 134 -27.65 -0.16 -23.28
C GLN A 134 -28.49 0.39 -24.43
N LEU A 135 -27.92 1.25 -25.28
CA LEU A 135 -28.62 1.84 -26.42
C LEU A 135 -29.08 0.76 -27.42
N ARG A 136 -28.27 -0.27 -27.68
CA ARG A 136 -28.68 -1.44 -28.47
C ARG A 136 -29.85 -2.19 -27.84
N VAL A 137 -29.82 -2.40 -26.52
CA VAL A 137 -30.95 -3.03 -25.82
C VAL A 137 -32.19 -2.15 -25.91
N LYS A 138 -32.04 -0.83 -25.74
CA LYS A 138 -33.12 0.14 -25.88
C LYS A 138 -33.73 0.11 -27.27
N GLU A 139 -32.89 0.08 -28.31
CA GLU A 139 -33.29 -0.05 -29.71
C GLU A 139 -34.08 -1.34 -29.95
N VAL A 140 -33.63 -2.47 -29.40
CA VAL A 140 -34.33 -3.76 -29.54
C VAL A 140 -35.66 -3.79 -28.80
N VAL A 141 -35.76 -3.17 -27.61
CA VAL A 141 -36.96 -3.23 -26.77
C VAL A 141 -38.01 -2.21 -27.17
N ILE A 142 -37.60 -0.97 -27.46
CA ILE A 142 -38.49 0.17 -27.73
C ILE A 142 -38.63 0.42 -29.23
N GLY A 143 -37.62 0.06 -30.05
CA GLY A 143 -37.63 0.26 -31.50
C GLY A 143 -37.26 1.69 -31.94
N GLU A 144 -37.18 2.64 -31.03
CA GLU A 144 -36.91 4.05 -31.32
C GLU A 144 -35.75 4.60 -30.49
N LEU A 145 -34.81 5.26 -31.17
CA LEU A 145 -33.71 6.02 -30.58
C LEU A 145 -33.85 7.49 -30.94
N SER A 146 -33.55 8.38 -29.98
CA SER A 146 -33.40 9.81 -30.28
C SER A 146 -32.24 10.02 -31.26
N LYS A 147 -32.26 11.11 -32.04
CA LYS A 147 -31.16 11.47 -32.95
C LYS A 147 -29.81 11.52 -32.24
N GLU A 148 -29.79 12.04 -31.01
CA GLU A 148 -28.59 12.10 -30.18
C GLU A 148 -28.10 10.71 -29.76
N GLU A 149 -29.03 9.83 -29.39
CA GLU A 149 -28.72 8.45 -28.99
C GLU A 149 -28.24 7.61 -30.17
N TYR A 150 -28.79 7.85 -31.35
CA TYR A 150 -28.36 7.21 -32.59
C TYR A 150 -26.93 7.62 -32.94
N ASN A 151 -26.60 8.92 -32.80
CA ASN A 151 -25.24 9.42 -32.97
C ASN A 151 -24.26 8.86 -31.91
N ASP A 152 -24.72 8.63 -30.67
CA ASP A 152 -23.92 7.99 -29.63
C ASP A 152 -23.65 6.50 -29.93
N LEU A 153 -24.61 5.81 -30.56
CA LEU A 153 -24.49 4.42 -30.98
C LEU A 153 -23.51 4.25 -32.15
N HIS A 154 -23.57 5.17 -33.11
CA HIS A 154 -22.72 5.24 -34.30
C HIS A 154 -21.85 6.50 -34.24
N PRO A 155 -20.80 6.51 -33.38
CA PRO A 155 -19.91 7.66 -33.28
C PRO A 155 -19.32 7.96 -34.65
N HIS A 156 -19.42 9.22 -35.07
CA HIS A 156 -18.64 9.66 -36.22
C HIS A 156 -17.18 9.79 -35.74
N GLU A 157 -16.25 9.18 -36.47
CA GLU A 157 -14.82 9.27 -36.20
C GLU A 157 -14.36 10.71 -36.37
N THR A 158 -14.53 11.52 -35.32
CA THR A 158 -13.84 12.80 -35.20
C THR A 158 -12.42 12.46 -34.82
N SER A 159 -11.54 12.36 -35.83
CA SER A 159 -10.11 12.16 -35.60
C SER A 159 -9.65 13.25 -34.64
N ILE A 160 -9.29 12.85 -33.41
CA ILE A 160 -8.70 13.75 -32.43
C ILE A 160 -7.52 14.39 -33.14
N GLN A 161 -7.53 15.72 -33.30
CA GLN A 161 -6.42 16.43 -33.93
C GLN A 161 -5.19 16.24 -33.05
N GLN A 162 -4.39 15.22 -33.37
CA GLN A 162 -3.11 14.99 -32.75
C GLN A 162 -2.21 16.14 -33.19
N LYS A 163 -2.12 17.17 -32.35
CA LYS A 163 -1.08 18.17 -32.51
C LYS A 163 0.25 17.43 -32.39
N PRO A 164 1.12 17.46 -33.41
CA PRO A 164 2.42 16.85 -33.28
C PRO A 164 3.17 17.51 -32.10
N LEU A 165 4.02 16.73 -31.45
CA LEU A 165 4.94 17.23 -30.43
C LEU A 165 5.73 18.41 -31.02
N ALA A 166 6.02 19.43 -30.21
CA ALA A 166 6.74 20.63 -30.62
C ALA A 166 8.05 20.24 -31.31
N ASN A 167 8.08 20.40 -32.63
CA ASN A 167 9.24 20.16 -33.47
C ASN A 167 9.56 21.49 -34.14
N PRO A 168 10.80 22.01 -34.05
CA PRO A 168 11.18 23.28 -34.67
C PRO A 168 10.87 23.30 -36.18
N VAL A 169 10.93 22.16 -36.86
CA VAL A 169 10.56 22.02 -38.29
C VAL A 169 9.07 22.23 -38.51
N TYR A 170 8.24 21.71 -37.59
CA TYR A 170 6.79 21.90 -37.65
C TYR A 170 6.42 23.35 -37.32
N GLU A 171 7.06 23.95 -36.32
CA GLU A 171 6.83 25.35 -35.93
C GLU A 171 7.19 26.31 -37.07
N HIS A 172 8.34 26.11 -37.73
CA HIS A 172 8.70 26.85 -38.95
C HIS A 172 7.66 26.65 -40.07
N ALA A 173 7.17 25.44 -40.29
CA ALA A 173 6.16 25.18 -41.32
C ALA A 173 4.78 25.79 -41.00
N VAL A 174 4.43 25.94 -39.71
CA VAL A 174 3.23 26.70 -39.28
C VAL A 174 3.44 28.19 -39.57
N GLU A 175 4.60 28.73 -39.21
CA GLU A 175 4.95 30.15 -39.39
C GLU A 175 4.99 30.55 -40.87
N GLU A 176 5.52 29.68 -41.73
CA GLU A 176 5.58 29.87 -43.18
C GLU A 176 4.25 29.61 -43.91
N GLN A 177 3.15 29.34 -43.18
CA GLN A 177 1.83 28.99 -43.76
C GLN A 177 1.85 27.83 -44.77
N MET A 178 2.84 26.94 -44.66
CA MET A 178 2.99 25.76 -45.51
C MET A 178 1.91 24.70 -45.21
N MET A 179 1.19 24.84 -44.10
CA MET A 179 0.05 23.99 -43.75
C MET A 179 -1.18 24.46 -44.51
N GLY A 180 -1.70 23.60 -45.38
CA GLY A 180 -2.91 23.87 -46.15
C GLY A 180 -4.04 24.39 -45.25
N THR A 181 -4.70 25.45 -45.68
CA THR A 181 -5.92 25.95 -45.04
C THR A 181 -6.97 24.84 -45.02
N LYS A 182 -7.83 24.83 -43.98
CA LYS A 182 -8.86 23.81 -43.73
C LYS A 182 -9.86 23.59 -44.90
N ASP A 183 -9.80 24.43 -45.94
CA ASP A 183 -10.69 24.40 -47.11
C ASP A 183 -10.12 23.65 -48.32
N GLN A 184 -9.00 22.92 -48.19
CA GLN A 184 -8.42 22.17 -49.31
C GLN A 184 -9.13 20.81 -49.52
N THR A 185 -9.80 20.74 -50.66
CA THR A 185 -10.74 19.70 -51.12
C THR A 185 -10.08 18.35 -51.44
N ASP A 186 -10.93 17.31 -51.53
CA ASP A 186 -10.64 15.90 -51.87
C ASP A 186 -9.79 15.64 -53.15
N TYR A 187 -9.42 16.69 -53.88
CA TYR A 187 -8.68 16.64 -55.15
C TYR A 187 -7.19 17.04 -55.03
N MET A 188 -6.67 17.37 -53.83
CA MET A 188 -5.24 17.68 -53.61
C MET A 188 -4.41 16.49 -53.10
N LYS A 189 -4.73 15.26 -53.49
CA LYS A 189 -4.06 14.03 -53.02
C LYS A 189 -2.60 13.86 -53.50
N ASP A 190 -2.12 14.71 -54.41
CA ASP A 190 -0.80 14.56 -55.04
C ASP A 190 0.29 15.50 -54.48
N ARG A 191 0.00 16.34 -53.47
CA ARG A 191 1.05 17.16 -52.83
C ARG A 191 1.58 16.45 -51.60
N PHE A 192 2.91 16.34 -51.52
CA PHE A 192 3.57 15.90 -50.30
C PHE A 192 3.24 16.88 -49.16
N ALA A 193 2.39 16.46 -48.24
CA ALA A 193 2.14 17.18 -47.00
C ALA A 193 3.44 17.31 -46.19
N VAL A 194 3.53 18.35 -45.34
CA VAL A 194 4.64 18.58 -44.41
C VAL A 194 4.94 17.34 -43.54
N LYS A 195 3.92 16.53 -43.23
CA LYS A 195 4.11 15.25 -42.54
C LYS A 195 5.04 14.29 -43.31
N HIS A 196 4.94 14.25 -44.64
CA HIS A 196 5.76 13.39 -45.48
C HIS A 196 7.20 13.90 -45.59
N SER A 197 7.42 15.21 -45.60
CA SER A 197 8.79 15.75 -45.56
C SER A 197 9.47 15.46 -44.22
N VAL A 198 8.76 15.65 -43.11
CA VAL A 198 9.29 15.30 -41.77
C VAL A 198 9.57 13.81 -41.64
N GLN A 199 8.70 12.95 -42.17
CA GLN A 199 8.93 11.51 -42.17
C GLN A 199 10.15 11.12 -43.02
N ALA A 200 10.31 11.73 -44.19
CA ALA A 200 11.47 11.50 -45.06
C ALA A 200 12.78 11.96 -44.39
N GLU A 201 12.79 13.10 -43.69
CA GLU A 201 13.94 13.56 -42.92
C GLU A 201 14.29 12.58 -41.79
N HIS A 202 13.28 12.05 -41.09
CA HIS A 202 13.50 11.07 -40.04
C HIS A 202 14.07 9.75 -40.57
N GLU A 203 13.55 9.24 -41.68
CA GLU A 203 14.10 8.04 -42.34
C GLU A 203 15.56 8.26 -42.76
N LYS A 204 15.86 9.43 -43.36
CA LYS A 204 17.24 9.81 -43.71
C LYS A 204 18.16 9.88 -42.49
N GLN A 205 17.71 10.45 -41.38
CA GLN A 205 18.48 10.50 -40.12
C GLN A 205 18.76 9.09 -39.57
N GLN A 206 17.82 8.15 -39.69
CA GLN A 206 18.03 6.77 -39.27
C GLN A 206 19.06 6.04 -40.14
N GLU A 207 19.02 6.25 -41.46
CA GLU A 207 20.00 5.70 -42.39
C GLU A 207 21.40 6.23 -42.08
N GLU A 208 21.55 7.54 -41.88
CA GLU A 208 22.82 8.17 -41.51
C GLU A 208 23.34 7.62 -40.17
N ALA A 209 22.50 7.52 -39.14
CA ALA A 209 22.88 6.94 -37.85
C ALA A 209 23.31 5.47 -37.97
N GLY A 210 22.62 4.69 -38.80
CA GLY A 210 22.99 3.30 -39.10
C GLY A 210 24.36 3.21 -39.77
N LEU A 211 24.64 4.11 -40.72
CA LEU A 211 25.91 4.19 -41.43
C LEU A 211 27.07 4.57 -40.51
N TYR A 212 26.91 5.59 -39.65
CA TYR A 212 27.90 5.97 -38.65
C TYR A 212 28.22 4.81 -37.70
N LYS A 213 27.19 4.10 -37.24
CA LYS A 213 27.37 2.93 -36.37
C LYS A 213 28.12 1.79 -37.07
N ALA A 214 27.84 1.55 -38.35
CA ALA A 214 28.55 0.53 -39.13
C ALA A 214 30.02 0.90 -39.33
N MET A 215 30.32 2.18 -39.59
CA MET A 215 31.68 2.69 -39.71
C MET A 215 32.47 2.53 -38.40
N GLU A 216 31.88 2.90 -37.26
CA GLU A 216 32.49 2.74 -35.93
C GLU A 216 32.81 1.26 -35.63
N MET A 217 31.90 0.33 -35.98
CA MET A 217 32.16 -1.11 -35.82
C MET A 217 33.30 -1.59 -36.71
N ALA A 218 33.38 -1.11 -37.95
CA ALA A 218 34.44 -1.48 -38.88
C ALA A 218 35.81 -0.98 -38.42
N GLU A 219 35.90 0.27 -37.97
CA GLU A 219 37.12 0.86 -37.39
C GLU A 219 37.58 0.06 -36.17
N ARG A 220 36.66 -0.26 -35.26
CA ARG A 220 36.96 -1.07 -34.07
C ARG A 220 37.48 -2.46 -34.42
N GLN A 221 36.95 -3.09 -35.47
CA GLN A 221 37.46 -4.38 -35.93
C GLN A 221 38.86 -4.28 -36.55
N LEU A 222 39.16 -3.21 -37.28
CA LEU A 222 40.49 -2.95 -37.82
C LEU A 222 41.51 -2.71 -36.69
N GLU A 223 41.14 -1.92 -35.68
CA GLU A 223 41.99 -1.72 -34.50
C GLU A 223 42.29 -3.03 -33.76
N LEU A 224 41.28 -3.88 -33.56
CA LEU A 224 41.46 -5.19 -32.93
C LEU A 224 42.37 -6.09 -33.77
N LYS A 225 42.20 -6.11 -35.10
CA LYS A 225 43.08 -6.86 -36.00
C LYS A 225 44.52 -6.35 -35.95
N ASN A 226 44.73 -5.04 -35.91
CA ASN A 226 46.07 -4.45 -35.79
C ASN A 226 46.72 -4.81 -34.45
N LYS A 227 46.00 -4.66 -33.32
CA LYS A 227 46.48 -5.07 -31.99
C LYS A 227 46.83 -6.56 -31.92
N LEU A 228 46.03 -7.43 -32.56
CA LEU A 228 46.32 -8.87 -32.65
C LEU A 228 47.52 -9.18 -33.54
N ARG A 229 47.74 -8.40 -34.60
CA ARG A 229 48.92 -8.53 -35.47
C ARG A 229 50.19 -8.10 -34.73
N ASP A 230 50.14 -6.99 -34.01
CA ASP A 230 51.26 -6.47 -33.23
C ASP A 230 51.63 -7.42 -32.08
N SER A 231 50.64 -8.03 -31.40
CA SER A 231 50.88 -9.04 -30.36
C SER A 231 51.44 -10.35 -30.91
N LYS A 232 51.06 -10.75 -32.14
CA LYS A 232 51.68 -11.89 -32.84
C LYS A 232 53.13 -11.60 -33.22
N ILE A 233 53.44 -10.39 -33.68
CA ILE A 233 54.82 -10.00 -34.03
C ILE A 233 55.69 -9.93 -32.75
N ALA A 234 55.14 -9.42 -31.64
CA ALA A 234 55.82 -9.39 -30.35
C ALA A 234 56.01 -10.79 -29.72
N SER A 235 55.12 -11.75 -29.98
CA SER A 235 55.28 -13.14 -29.51
C SER A 235 56.16 -13.99 -30.44
N SER A 236 56.28 -13.64 -31.72
CA SER A 236 57.22 -14.30 -32.65
C SER A 236 58.68 -13.86 -32.45
N SER A 237 58.94 -12.68 -31.88
CA SER A 237 60.30 -12.26 -31.51
C SER A 237 60.77 -12.80 -30.15
N THR A 238 59.90 -13.49 -29.40
CA THR A 238 60.20 -13.97 -28.04
C THR A 238 59.95 -15.48 -27.85
N SER A 239 59.86 -16.26 -28.93
CA SER A 239 59.61 -17.71 -28.87
C SER A 239 60.69 -18.56 -29.55
N GLU A 240 61.93 -18.41 -29.10
CA GLU A 240 62.80 -19.59 -29.00
C GLU A 240 62.53 -20.30 -27.65
N ASN A 241 62.26 -21.59 -27.74
CA ASN A 241 62.14 -22.56 -26.64
C ASN A 241 61.02 -22.32 -25.62
N LYS A 242 59.91 -23.05 -25.80
CA LYS A 242 59.32 -23.90 -24.73
C LYS A 242 58.29 -24.87 -25.32
N LYS A 243 58.57 -26.16 -25.20
CA LYS A 243 57.67 -27.27 -25.53
C LYS A 243 56.51 -27.33 -24.51
N PRO A 244 55.27 -27.67 -24.92
CA PRO A 244 54.14 -27.74 -24.01
C PRO A 244 54.18 -29.03 -23.18
N PHE A 245 54.14 -28.86 -21.86
CA PHE A 245 54.05 -29.93 -20.88
C PHE A 245 52.57 -30.21 -20.57
N TRP A 246 52.10 -31.35 -21.08
CA TRP A 246 51.07 -32.23 -20.51
C TRP A 246 49.60 -32.07 -20.92
N LYS A 247 49.16 -33.15 -21.60
CA LYS A 247 47.86 -33.81 -21.44
C LYS A 247 47.86 -34.51 -20.07
N PHE A 248 46.77 -34.44 -19.31
CA PHE A 248 46.09 -35.60 -18.71
C PHE A 248 44.90 -35.14 -17.84
N TRP A 249 43.78 -35.88 -17.99
CA TRP A 249 42.48 -35.84 -17.29
C TRP A 249 41.52 -34.70 -17.61
#